data_AF-A0A660ST78-F1
#
_entry.id   AF-A0A660ST78-F1
#
_cell.length_a   1.000
_cell.length_b   1.000
_cell.length_c   1.000
_cell.angle_alpha   90.00
_cell.angle_beta   90.00
_cell.angle_gamma   90.00
#
_symmetry.space_group_name_H-M   'P 1'
#
loop_
_entity.id
_entity.type
_entity.pdbx_description
1 polymer ?
#
loop_
_entity_poly.entity_id
_entity_poly.type
_entity_poly.pdbx_seq_one_letter_code
_entity_poly.pdbx_strand_id
1 'polypeptide(L)'
;MMITYRWAKSGVETAVEEPGESTSLLITLVSLTGGLILVIIASRLLIPAAGETARRLGVPDDVIAATMVAFGTSLPELTTAIAAIRKGHPEITIGNIVGADVLNVLFVIGAASFAVPLAIPPTFFRFHFPAMLLILFSFRLFISMDKGGYFRRWQGGLLVTMYVLYITLQYALN
;
A
#
# COMPACT_ATOMS: atom_id res chain seq x y z
N MET A 1 -0.51 7.85 14.64
CA MET A 1 0.68 8.26 13.87
C MET A 1 1.95 8.30 14.73
N MET A 2 2.01 9.11 15.80
CA MET A 2 3.22 9.24 16.64
C MET A 2 3.69 7.92 17.26
N ILE A 3 2.75 7.04 17.64
CA ILE A 3 3.05 5.72 18.21
C ILE A 3 3.57 4.73 17.15
N THR A 4 2.99 4.72 15.95
CA THR A 4 3.46 3.92 14.80
C THR A 4 4.86 4.30 14.37
N TYR A 5 5.14 5.61 14.34
CA TYR A 5 6.47 6.14 14.06
C TYR A 5 7.49 5.74 15.13
N ARG A 6 7.12 5.88 16.42
CA ARG A 6 7.99 5.45 17.52
C ARG A 6 8.22 3.94 17.53
N TRP A 7 7.22 3.15 17.16
CA TRP A 7 7.30 1.70 17.04
C TRP A 7 8.24 1.27 15.91
N ALA A 8 8.11 1.89 14.73
CA ALA A 8 9.03 1.67 13.62
C ALA A 8 10.47 2.04 14.03
N LYS A 9 10.65 3.15 14.74
CA LYS A 9 11.96 3.58 15.26
C LYS A 9 12.54 2.65 16.34
N SER A 10 11.72 2.02 17.18
CA SER A 10 12.22 1.03 18.15
C SER A 10 12.69 -0.28 17.52
N GLY A 11 12.25 -0.63 16.31
CA GLY A 11 12.85 -1.72 15.53
C GLY A 11 14.19 -1.35 14.88
N VAL A 12 14.44 -0.05 14.68
CA VAL A 12 15.69 0.50 14.11
C VAL A 12 16.89 0.35 15.06
N GLU A 13 16.69 0.37 16.38
CA GLU A 13 17.79 0.16 17.35
C GLU A 13 18.39 -1.27 17.31
N THR A 14 17.72 -2.22 16.64
CA THR A 14 18.18 -3.61 16.49
C THR A 14 18.66 -3.96 15.07
N ALA A 15 18.50 -3.07 14.10
CA ALA A 15 19.04 -3.26 12.76
C ALA A 15 20.50 -2.83 12.73
N VAL A 16 21.39 -3.79 12.52
CA VAL A 16 22.84 -3.63 12.37
C VAL A 16 23.15 -2.44 11.46
N GLU A 17 23.90 -1.45 11.95
CA GLU A 17 24.50 -0.41 11.10
C GLU A 17 25.34 -1.09 10.02
N GLU A 18 24.86 -1.07 8.77
CA GLU A 18 25.72 -1.43 7.65
C GLU A 18 26.83 -0.38 7.52
N PRO A 19 28.09 -0.79 7.28
CA PRO A 19 29.19 0.14 7.13
C PRO A 19 28.86 1.08 5.97
N GLY A 20 28.80 2.38 6.25
CA GLY A 20 28.44 3.41 5.29
C GLY A 20 29.31 3.32 4.04
N GLU A 21 28.77 2.72 2.99
CA GLU A 21 29.39 2.74 1.68
C GLU A 21 29.40 4.21 1.24
N SER A 22 30.59 4.76 1.03
CA SER A 22 30.81 6.13 0.60
C SER A 22 30.44 6.30 -0.87
N THR A 23 29.22 5.93 -1.24
CA THR A 23 28.69 6.18 -2.56
C THR A 23 28.50 7.69 -2.72
N SER A 24 29.04 8.23 -3.81
CA SER A 24 28.86 9.64 -4.19
C SER A 24 27.37 10.02 -4.14
N LEU A 25 27.04 11.16 -3.52
CA LEU A 25 25.66 11.68 -3.44
C LEU A 25 24.96 11.72 -4.82
N LEU A 26 25.73 11.96 -5.89
CA LEU A 26 25.24 11.93 -7.25
C LEU A 26 24.77 10.54 -7.67
N ILE A 27 25.50 9.49 -7.31
CA ILE A 27 25.13 8.10 -7.64
C ILE A 27 23.85 7.73 -6.90
N THR A 28 23.73 8.07 -5.62
CA THR A 28 22.52 7.83 -4.83
C THR A 28 21.30 8.55 -5.42
N LEU A 29 21.44 9.83 -5.77
CA LEU A 29 20.37 10.60 -6.41
C LEU A 29 19.97 10.02 -7.77
N VAL A 30 20.95 9.64 -8.60
CA VAL A 30 20.68 9.03 -9.91
C VAL A 30 19.99 7.68 -9.75
N SER A 31 20.47 6.82 -8.86
CA SER A 31 19.86 5.51 -8.59
C SER A 31 18.46 5.62 -8.02
N LEU A 32 18.22 6.58 -7.12
CA LEU A 32 16.89 6.85 -6.55
C LEU A 32 15.91 7.33 -7.64
N THR A 33 16.33 8.32 -8.43
CA THR A 33 15.49 8.91 -9.47
C THR A 33 15.23 7.90 -10.60
N GLY A 34 16.25 7.15 -11.01
CA GLY A 34 16.13 6.08 -12.00
C GLY A 34 15.22 4.95 -11.54
N GLY A 35 15.34 4.51 -10.28
CA GLY A 35 14.45 3.52 -9.69
C GLY A 35 12.99 3.99 -9.64
N LEU A 36 12.76 5.24 -9.23
CA LEU A 36 11.42 5.83 -9.21
C LEU A 36 10.78 5.86 -10.60
N ILE A 37 11.52 6.34 -11.61
CA ILE A 37 11.04 6.39 -13.00
C ILE A 37 10.73 4.99 -13.51
N LEU A 38 11.60 4.01 -13.25
CA LEU A 38 11.41 2.64 -13.69
C LEU A 38 10.14 2.02 -13.11
N VAL A 39 9.88 2.23 -11.82
CA VAL A 39 8.67 1.74 -11.14
C VAL A 39 7.41 2.38 -11.72
N ILE A 40 7.44 3.69 -11.99
CA ILE A 40 6.31 4.41 -12.61
C ILE A 40 6.02 3.85 -14.01
N ILE A 41 7.05 3.66 -14.84
CA ILE A 41 6.91 3.12 -16.19
C ILE A 41 6.37 1.69 -16.13
N ALA A 42 6.90 0.86 -15.23
CA ALA A 42 6.46 -0.51 -15.05
C ALA A 42 4.97 -0.60 -14.73
N SER A 43 4.47 0.22 -13.79
CA SER A 43 3.04 0.27 -13.46
C SER A 43 2.21 0.76 -14.66
N ARG A 44 2.63 1.82 -15.35
CA ARG A 44 1.93 2.33 -16.54
C ARG A 44 1.82 1.34 -17.69
N LEU A 45 2.77 0.41 -17.82
CA LEU A 45 2.71 -0.66 -18.82
C LEU A 45 1.91 -1.87 -18.33
N LEU A 46 2.04 -2.22 -17.06
CA LEU A 46 1.43 -3.42 -16.48
C LEU A 46 -0.10 -3.30 -16.36
N ILE A 47 -0.62 -2.13 -15.97
CA ILE A 47 -2.07 -1.89 -15.80
C ILE A 47 -2.85 -2.13 -17.11
N PRO A 48 -2.52 -1.48 -18.24
CA PRO A 48 -3.27 -1.70 -19.48
C PRO A 48 -3.09 -3.12 -20.04
N ALA A 49 -1.92 -3.73 -19.88
CA ALA A 49 -1.67 -5.10 -20.33
C ALA A 49 -2.49 -6.14 -19.53
N ALA A 50 -2.57 -5.96 -18.21
CA ALA A 50 -3.43 -6.77 -17.35
C ALA A 50 -4.91 -6.55 -17.71
N GLY A 51 -5.30 -5.31 -18.05
CA GLY A 51 -6.69 -4.95 -18.36
C GLY A 51 -7.16 -5.62 -19.63
N GLU A 52 -6.30 -5.63 -20.64
CA GLU A 52 -6.56 -6.34 -21.89
C GLU A 52 -6.67 -7.85 -21.69
N THR A 53 -5.85 -8.42 -20.80
CA THR A 53 -5.94 -9.84 -20.45
C THR A 53 -7.26 -10.17 -19.76
N ALA A 54 -7.70 -9.33 -18.81
CA ALA A 54 -8.98 -9.51 -18.11
C ALA A 54 -10.19 -9.36 -19.04
N ARG A 55 -10.16 -8.42 -19.99
CA ARG A 55 -11.19 -8.29 -21.04
C ARG A 55 -11.33 -9.57 -21.85
N ARG A 56 -10.22 -10.18 -22.25
CA ARG A 56 -10.21 -11.46 -22.99
C ARG A 56 -10.77 -12.64 -22.18
N LEU A 57 -10.72 -12.55 -20.84
CA LEU A 57 -11.31 -13.53 -19.92
C LEU A 57 -12.81 -13.28 -19.65
N GLY A 58 -13.43 -12.28 -20.28
CA GLY A 58 -14.85 -11.98 -20.13
C GLY A 58 -15.20 -11.20 -18.86
N VAL A 59 -14.21 -10.56 -18.22
CA VAL A 59 -14.46 -9.69 -17.06
C VAL A 59 -15.07 -8.37 -17.55
N PRO A 60 -16.18 -7.88 -16.96
CA PRO A 60 -16.79 -6.60 -17.34
C PRO A 60 -15.82 -5.42 -17.18
N ASP A 61 -15.84 -4.48 -18.13
CA ASP A 61 -14.94 -3.31 -18.14
C ASP A 61 -15.05 -2.46 -16.87
N ASP A 62 -16.24 -2.35 -16.27
CA ASP A 62 -16.46 -1.60 -15.03
C ASP A 62 -15.70 -2.23 -13.84
N VAL A 63 -15.66 -3.56 -13.78
CA VAL A 63 -14.93 -4.31 -12.74
C VAL A 63 -13.43 -4.19 -12.96
N ILE A 64 -12.98 -4.20 -14.22
CA ILE A 64 -11.57 -3.97 -14.58
C ILE A 64 -11.17 -2.55 -14.19
N ALA A 65 -11.98 -1.54 -14.53
CA ALA A 65 -11.70 -0.16 -14.18
C ALA A 65 -11.66 0.05 -12.67
N ALA A 66 -12.60 -0.50 -11.90
CA ALA A 66 -12.61 -0.34 -10.45
C ALA A 66 -11.46 -1.09 -9.76
N THR A 67 -11.18 -2.31 -10.18
CA THR A 67 -10.24 -3.20 -9.47
C THR A 67 -8.81 -3.01 -9.97
N MET A 68 -8.63 -2.93 -11.27
CA MET A 68 -7.30 -2.90 -11.88
C MET A 68 -6.66 -1.51 -11.86
N VAL A 69 -7.46 -0.44 -11.87
CA VAL A 69 -6.93 0.90 -11.63
C VAL A 69 -6.47 1.00 -10.18
N ALA A 70 -7.32 0.60 -9.22
CA ALA A 70 -6.96 0.62 -7.80
C ALA A 70 -5.75 -0.27 -7.49
N PHE A 71 -5.73 -1.50 -8.00
CA PHE A 71 -4.60 -2.41 -7.84
C PHE A 71 -3.35 -1.88 -8.55
N GLY A 72 -3.54 -1.33 -9.75
CA GLY A 72 -2.51 -0.71 -10.58
C GLY A 72 -1.75 0.41 -9.89
N THR A 73 -2.49 1.30 -9.22
CA THR A 73 -1.92 2.41 -8.46
C THR A 73 -1.21 1.98 -7.20
N SER A 74 -1.44 0.76 -6.68
CA SER A 74 -0.80 0.23 -5.47
C SER A 74 0.32 -0.81 -5.76
N LEU A 75 0.50 -1.20 -7.02
CA LEU A 75 1.54 -2.13 -7.45
C LEU A 75 2.97 -1.58 -7.26
N PRO A 76 3.27 -0.31 -7.61
CA PRO A 76 4.54 0.33 -7.24
C PRO A 76 4.90 0.22 -5.76
N GLU A 77 3.92 0.43 -4.89
CA GLU A 77 4.06 0.45 -3.45
C GLU A 77 4.26 -0.96 -2.92
N LEU A 78 3.52 -1.94 -3.46
CA LEU A 78 3.71 -3.35 -3.13
C LEU A 78 5.09 -3.85 -3.54
N THR A 79 5.55 -3.52 -4.75
CA THR A 79 6.85 -3.97 -5.26
C THR A 79 8.01 -3.34 -4.48
N THR A 80 7.93 -2.05 -4.17
CA THR A 80 8.93 -1.34 -3.34
C THR A 80 8.93 -1.85 -1.89
N ALA A 81 7.76 -2.12 -1.31
CA ALA A 81 7.61 -2.75 0.01
C ALA A 81 8.26 -4.15 0.06
N ILE A 82 7.96 -5.02 -0.91
CA ILE A 82 8.55 -6.37 -0.99
C ILE A 82 10.08 -6.26 -1.15
N ALA A 83 10.56 -5.36 -2.01
CA ALA A 83 12.00 -5.16 -2.20
C ALA A 83 12.70 -4.71 -0.91
N ALA A 84 12.11 -3.76 -0.17
CA ALA A 84 12.66 -3.27 1.10
C ALA A 84 12.69 -4.36 2.18
N ILE A 85 11.61 -5.15 2.34
CA ILE A 85 11.59 -6.29 3.26
C ILE A 85 12.66 -7.32 2.90
N ARG A 86 12.83 -7.65 1.61
CA ARG A 86 13.83 -8.62 1.16
C ARG A 86 15.26 -8.16 1.40
N LYS A 87 15.49 -6.84 1.43
CA LYS A 87 16.78 -6.24 1.77
C LYS A 87 17.00 -6.06 3.28
N GLY A 88 16.07 -6.51 4.13
CA GLY A 88 16.23 -6.40 5.58
C GLY A 88 15.85 -5.04 6.17
N HIS A 89 15.14 -4.18 5.41
CA HIS A 89 14.69 -2.85 5.84
C HIS A 89 13.16 -2.75 5.96
N PRO A 90 12.52 -3.48 6.88
CA PRO A 90 11.06 -3.45 7.08
C PRO A 90 10.54 -2.06 7.50
N GLU A 91 11.36 -1.23 8.13
CA GLU A 91 11.03 0.15 8.53
C GLU A 91 10.71 1.05 7.35
N ILE A 92 11.45 0.92 6.23
CA ILE A 92 11.20 1.66 4.99
C ILE A 92 9.82 1.29 4.43
N THR A 93 9.42 0.03 4.57
CA THR A 93 8.12 -0.47 4.10
C THR A 93 6.97 0.15 4.87
N ILE A 94 7.08 0.24 6.19
CA ILE A 94 6.05 0.87 7.04
C ILE A 94 5.91 2.35 6.69
N GLY A 95 7.04 3.05 6.49
CA GLY A 95 7.05 4.44 6.04
C GLY A 95 6.37 4.63 4.69
N ASN A 96 6.63 3.73 3.73
CA ASN A 96 6.01 3.73 2.41
C ASN A 96 4.49 3.57 2.48
N ILE A 97 4.01 2.55 3.21
CA ILE A 97 2.57 2.26 3.34
C ILE A 97 1.83 3.43 4.00
N VAL A 98 2.32 3.87 5.17
CA VAL A 98 1.66 4.95 5.92
C VAL A 98 1.73 6.28 5.17
N GLY A 99 2.84 6.56 4.50
CA GLY A 99 3.01 7.79 3.70
C GLY A 99 2.08 7.82 2.49
N ALA A 100 1.97 6.72 1.75
CA ALA A 100 1.10 6.59 0.59
C ALA A 100 -0.38 6.75 0.97
N ASP A 101 -0.83 6.10 2.05
CA ASP A 101 -2.22 6.23 2.52
C ASP A 101 -2.58 7.67 2.91
N VAL A 102 -1.65 8.36 3.59
CA VAL A 102 -1.85 9.76 4.00
C VAL A 102 -1.90 10.69 2.80
N LEU A 103 -1.03 10.51 1.81
CA LEU A 103 -1.08 11.29 0.58
C LEU A 103 -2.36 11.00 -0.22
N ASN A 104 -2.80 9.75 -0.30
CA ASN A 104 -4.04 9.40 -0.99
C ASN A 104 -5.26 10.07 -0.33
N VAL A 105 -5.36 10.03 0.99
CA VAL A 105 -6.50 10.63 1.70
C VAL A 105 -6.46 12.15 1.71
N LEU A 106 -5.31 12.77 1.99
CA LEU A 106 -5.22 14.22 2.12
C LEU A 106 -5.06 14.93 0.78
N PHE A 107 -4.17 14.42 -0.08
CA PHE A 107 -3.83 15.08 -1.33
C PHE A 107 -4.71 14.62 -2.48
N VAL A 108 -4.84 13.31 -2.72
CA VAL A 108 -5.61 12.81 -3.88
C VAL A 108 -7.10 13.06 -3.71
N ILE A 109 -7.71 12.62 -2.60
CA ILE A 109 -9.14 12.88 -2.32
C ILE A 109 -9.38 14.39 -2.13
N GLY A 110 -8.49 15.09 -1.43
CA GLY A 110 -8.58 16.54 -1.25
C GLY A 110 -8.61 17.29 -2.58
N ALA A 111 -7.65 17.04 -3.46
CA ALA A 111 -7.59 17.65 -4.80
C ALA A 111 -8.77 17.24 -5.68
N ALA A 112 -9.19 15.98 -5.64
CA ALA A 112 -10.35 15.50 -6.38
C ALA A 112 -11.64 16.20 -5.94
N SER A 113 -11.84 16.37 -4.63
CA SER A 113 -13.00 17.06 -4.06
C SER A 113 -13.04 18.55 -4.39
N PHE A 114 -11.87 19.18 -4.56
CA PHE A 114 -11.76 20.56 -4.98
C PHE A 114 -12.08 20.73 -6.47
N ALA A 115 -11.67 19.77 -7.31
CA ALA A 115 -11.90 19.82 -8.74
C ALA A 115 -13.36 19.55 -9.12
N VAL A 116 -13.99 18.52 -8.54
CA VAL A 116 -15.37 18.11 -8.84
C VAL A 116 -16.05 17.61 -7.55
N PRO A 117 -17.33 17.94 -7.31
CA PRO A 117 -18.09 17.36 -6.20
C PRO A 117 -18.09 15.82 -6.30
N LEU A 118 -17.53 15.15 -5.29
CA LEU A 118 -17.46 13.70 -5.24
C LEU A 118 -18.85 13.12 -4.93
N ALA A 119 -19.44 12.43 -5.90
CA ALA A 119 -20.65 11.64 -5.69
C ALA A 119 -20.27 10.31 -5.00
N ILE A 120 -20.45 10.25 -3.67
CA ILE A 120 -20.13 9.05 -2.88
C ILE A 120 -21.40 8.19 -2.75
N PRO A 121 -21.42 6.95 -3.26
CA PRO A 121 -22.57 6.08 -3.14
C PRO A 121 -22.83 5.67 -1.67
N PRO A 122 -24.10 5.51 -1.25
CA PRO A 122 -24.44 5.15 0.14
C PRO A 122 -23.88 3.79 0.59
N THR A 123 -23.59 2.90 -0.35
CA THR A 123 -22.87 1.63 -0.13
C THR A 123 -21.50 1.84 0.50
N PHE A 124 -20.83 2.96 0.20
CA PHE A 124 -19.55 3.32 0.80
C PHE A 124 -19.63 3.44 2.32
N PHE A 125 -20.63 4.16 2.83
CA PHE A 125 -20.78 4.39 4.27
C PHE A 125 -21.21 3.13 5.04
N ARG A 126 -21.95 2.23 4.41
CA ARG A 126 -22.46 1.01 5.06
C ARG A 126 -21.49 -0.17 5.00
N PHE A 127 -20.67 -0.26 3.95
CA PHE A 127 -19.83 -1.43 3.70
C PHE A 127 -18.34 -1.10 3.66
N HIS A 128 -17.92 -0.19 2.77
CA HIS A 128 -16.49 0.12 2.56
C HIS A 128 -15.87 0.82 3.79
N PHE A 129 -16.55 1.80 4.36
CA PHE A 129 -16.04 2.59 5.47
C PHE A 129 -15.89 1.78 6.78
N PRO A 130 -16.88 0.96 7.21
CA PRO A 130 -16.70 0.11 8.39
C PRO A 130 -15.62 -0.96 8.19
N ALA A 131 -15.53 -1.56 7.00
CA ALA A 131 -14.49 -2.55 6.69
C ALA A 131 -13.09 -1.93 6.76
N MET A 132 -12.89 -0.73 6.19
CA MET A 132 -11.64 0.01 6.27
C MET A 132 -11.25 0.30 7.72
N LEU A 133 -12.19 0.77 8.55
CA LEU A 133 -11.94 1.02 9.97
C LEU A 133 -11.57 -0.27 10.73
N LEU A 134 -12.22 -1.39 10.44
CA LEU A 134 -11.94 -2.68 11.07
C LEU A 134 -10.51 -3.16 10.74
N ILE A 135 -10.10 -3.07 9.46
CA ILE A 135 -8.75 -3.43 9.02
C ILE A 135 -7.71 -2.50 9.68
N LEU A 136 -7.94 -1.18 9.66
CA LEU A 136 -7.05 -0.21 10.31
C LEU A 136 -6.94 -0.43 11.82
N PHE A 137 -8.06 -0.73 12.48
CA PHE A 137 -8.08 -1.01 13.91
C PHE A 137 -7.32 -2.30 14.24
N SER A 138 -7.53 -3.36 13.45
CA SER A 138 -6.80 -4.63 13.58
C SER A 138 -5.30 -4.43 13.39
N PHE A 139 -4.91 -3.70 12.34
CA PHE A 139 -3.51 -3.32 12.08
C PHE A 139 -2.90 -2.55 13.26
N ARG A 140 -3.64 -1.58 13.81
CA ARG A 140 -3.20 -0.81 14.98
C ARG A 140 -3.06 -1.68 16.23
N LEU A 141 -3.99 -2.60 16.45
CA LEU A 141 -3.98 -3.49 17.60
C LEU A 141 -2.75 -4.41 17.56
N PHE A 142 -2.40 -4.94 16.38
CA PHE A 142 -1.20 -5.76 16.20
C PHE A 142 0.10 -5.00 16.46
N ILE A 143 0.20 -3.75 15.99
CA ILE A 143 1.34 -2.87 16.27
C ILE A 143 1.45 -2.57 17.78
N SER A 144 0.32 -2.39 18.47
CA SER A 144 0.32 -2.10 19.90
C SER A 144 0.65 -3.32 20.77
N MET A 145 0.41 -4.53 20.29
CA MET A 145 0.68 -5.78 21.01
C MET A 145 2.15 -6.19 20.96
N ASP A 146 2.85 -5.94 19.86
CA ASP A 146 4.25 -6.32 19.70
C ASP A 146 5.16 -5.12 19.93
N LYS A 147 5.75 -4.96 21.13
CA LYS A 147 6.70 -3.87 21.40
C LYS A 147 8.07 -4.06 20.72
N GLY A 148 8.31 -5.21 20.11
CA GLY A 148 9.59 -5.60 19.53
C GLY A 148 9.86 -5.12 18.10
N GLY A 149 8.98 -4.33 17.47
CA GLY A 149 9.23 -3.78 16.13
C GLY A 149 9.10 -4.75 14.95
N TYR A 150 8.70 -6.00 15.19
CA TYR A 150 8.55 -7.02 14.14
C TYR A 150 7.09 -7.43 13.93
N PHE A 151 6.69 -7.60 12.66
CA PHE A 151 5.42 -8.22 12.29
C PHE A 151 5.54 -9.75 12.30
N ARG A 152 4.72 -10.45 13.08
CA ARG A 152 4.68 -11.92 13.07
C ARG A 152 3.92 -12.42 11.85
N ARG A 153 4.36 -13.56 11.29
CA ARG A 153 3.70 -14.22 10.14
C ARG A 153 2.19 -14.42 10.32
N TRP A 154 1.75 -14.71 11.55
CA TRP A 154 0.32 -14.86 11.88
C TRP A 154 -0.49 -13.56 11.76
N GLN A 155 0.09 -12.40 12.10
CA GLN A 155 -0.57 -11.10 11.95
C GLN A 155 -0.78 -10.76 10.46
N GLY A 156 0.24 -11.03 9.64
CA GLY A 156 0.14 -10.88 8.18
C GLY A 156 -0.90 -11.83 7.57
N GLY A 157 -0.93 -13.09 8.00
CA GLY A 157 -1.95 -14.06 7.58
C GLY A 157 -3.36 -13.57 7.87
N LEU A 158 -3.61 -13.06 9.08
CA LEU A 158 -4.92 -12.54 9.47
C LEU A 158 -5.34 -11.32 8.64
N LEU A 159 -4.43 -10.38 8.37
CA LEU A 159 -4.68 -9.23 7.50
C LEU A 159 -5.03 -9.66 6.07
N VAL A 160 -4.30 -10.63 5.50
CA VAL A 160 -4.61 -11.19 4.18
C VAL A 160 -5.97 -11.88 4.18
N THR A 161 -6.28 -12.66 5.22
CA THR A 161 -7.60 -13.30 5.35
C THR A 161 -8.73 -12.27 5.40
N MET A 162 -8.56 -11.18 6.18
CA MET A 162 -9.53 -10.08 6.22
C MET A 162 -9.68 -9.41 4.85
N TYR A 163 -8.58 -9.20 4.11
CA TYR A 163 -8.61 -8.62 2.77
C TYR A 163 -9.34 -9.52 1.75
N VAL A 164 -9.05 -10.83 1.76
CA VAL A 164 -9.74 -11.80 0.89
C VAL A 164 -11.23 -11.91 1.24
N LEU A 165 -11.56 -11.91 2.54
CA LEU A 165 -12.94 -11.90 3.00
C LEU A 165 -13.67 -10.63 2.55
N TYR A 166 -13.01 -9.47 2.62
CA TYR A 166 -13.56 -8.21 2.12
C TYR A 166 -13.86 -8.26 0.62
N ILE A 167 -12.91 -8.74 -0.21
CA ILE A 167 -13.12 -8.86 -1.67
C ILE A 167 -14.29 -9.81 -1.97
N THR A 168 -14.33 -10.97 -1.32
CA THR A 168 -15.38 -11.98 -1.56
C THR A 168 -16.76 -11.50 -1.12
N LEU A 169 -16.86 -10.83 0.04
CA LEU A 169 -18.12 -10.22 0.48
C LEU A 169 -18.55 -9.08 -0.45
N GLN A 170 -17.60 -8.26 -0.92
CA GLN A 170 -17.90 -7.20 -1.89
C GLN A 170 -18.45 -7.77 -3.19
N TYR A 171 -17.85 -8.85 -3.72
CA TYR A 171 -18.32 -9.51 -4.93
C TYR A 171 -19.68 -10.20 -4.76
N ALA A 172 -19.98 -10.72 -3.57
CA ALA A 172 -21.25 -11.42 -3.30
C ALA A 172 -22.42 -10.48 -2.98
N LEU A 173 -22.16 -9.28 -2.45
CA LEU A 173 -23.18 -8.31 -2.03
C LEU A 173 -23.48 -7.23 -3.09
N ASN A 174 -22.81 -7.26 -4.24
CA ASN A 174 -22.89 -6.27 -5.31
C ASN A 174 -23.24 -6.94 -6.64
#